data_AF-A0A257PPH3-F1
#
_entry.id   AF-A0A257PPH3-F1
#
_cell.length_a   1.000
_cell.length_b   1.000
_cell.length_c   1.000
_cell.angle_alpha   90.00
_cell.angle_beta   90.00
_cell.angle_gamma   90.00
#
_symmetry.space_group_name_H-M   'P 1'
#
loop_
_entity.id
_entity.type
_entity.pdbx_description
1 polymer ?
#
loop_
_entity_poly.entity_id
_entity_poly.type
_entity_poly.pdbx_seq_one_letter_code
_entity_poly.pdbx_strand_id
1 'polypeptide(L)'
;MARLIRNCILSLVLYVILFACLLGRPLSIGLLRIELQAKAQMLVKMRSPKLVILAGSTGPYSHSCAVIGAMLRMPCENAGIAVGIGLDTLFGVYGPLLHAGDVVYMPLELRQYPITRAQLDAGIDSGMLIRHLRGLLSRMPLDRQVGANSASPVQRSRRSY
;
A
#
# COMPACT_ATOMS: atom_id res chain seq x y z
N MET A 1 -13.84 39.58 16.71
CA MET A 1 -14.13 38.23 16.19
C MET A 1 -13.19 37.76 15.07
N ALA A 2 -12.96 38.54 14.01
CA ALA A 2 -12.13 38.12 12.86
C ALA A 2 -10.70 37.64 13.22
N ARG A 3 -10.05 38.26 14.22
CA ARG A 3 -8.71 37.83 14.70
C ARG A 3 -8.72 36.46 15.39
N LEU A 4 -9.79 36.12 16.11
CA LEU A 4 -9.94 34.81 16.75
C LEU A 4 -10.17 33.72 15.71
N ILE A 5 -11.07 33.96 14.76
CA ILE A 5 -11.35 33.03 13.65
C ILE A 5 -10.07 32.77 12.85
N ARG A 6 -9.30 33.83 12.53
CA ARG A 6 -8.01 33.70 11.83
C ARG A 6 -7.02 32.81 12.59
N ASN A 7 -6.88 33.00 13.90
CA ASN A 7 -5.95 32.21 14.70
C ASN A 7 -6.40 30.75 14.82
N CYS A 8 -7.71 30.49 14.91
CA CYS A 8 -8.26 29.13 14.89
C CYS A 8 -7.96 28.44 13.56
N ILE A 9 -8.22 29.11 12.42
CA ILE A 9 -7.91 28.57 11.09
C ILE A 9 -6.40 28.32 10.97
N LEU A 10 -5.56 29.27 11.39
CA LEU A 10 -4.12 29.14 11.33
C LEU A 10 -3.63 27.94 12.16
N SER A 11 -4.17 27.73 13.37
CA SER A 11 -3.82 26.60 14.22
C SER A 11 -4.22 25.26 13.61
N LEU A 12 -5.39 25.19 12.95
CA LEU A 12 -5.86 24.02 12.22
C LEU A 12 -4.97 23.70 11.03
N VAL A 13 -4.63 24.72 10.23
CA VAL A 13 -3.69 24.57 9.10
C VAL A 13 -2.33 24.11 9.59
N LEU A 14 -1.81 24.71 10.66
CA LEU A 14 -0.52 24.33 11.22
C LEU A 14 -0.53 22.89 11.73
N TYR A 15 -1.60 22.48 12.43
CA TYR A 15 -1.79 21.12 12.90
C TYR A 15 -1.81 20.12 11.73
N VAL A 16 -2.60 20.40 10.69
CA VAL A 16 -2.67 19.55 9.49
C VAL A 16 -1.29 19.43 8.83
N ILE A 17 -0.57 20.53 8.63
CA ILE A 17 0.77 20.52 8.03
C ILE A 17 1.75 19.72 8.90
N LEU A 18 1.74 19.95 10.22
CA LEU A 18 2.66 19.29 11.13
C LEU A 18 2.46 17.77 11.13
N PHE A 19 1.22 17.29 11.21
CA PHE A 19 0.92 15.86 11.28
C PHE A 19 0.87 15.16 9.91
N ALA A 20 0.45 15.83 8.85
CA ALA A 20 0.41 15.25 7.50
C ALA A 20 1.81 15.21 6.87
N CYS A 21 2.63 16.24 7.07
CA CYS A 21 3.90 16.40 6.37
C CYS A 21 5.14 16.15 7.24
N LEU A 22 5.17 16.62 8.50
CA LEU A 22 6.41 16.62 9.31
C LEU A 22 6.51 15.43 10.29
N LEU A 23 5.46 15.18 11.08
CA LEU A 23 5.38 14.06 12.03
C LEU A 23 5.00 12.79 11.26
N GLY A 24 5.99 12.20 10.59
CA GLY A 24 5.88 10.85 10.07
C GLY A 24 5.69 9.82 11.18
N ARG A 25 5.10 8.67 10.82
CA ARG A 25 5.21 7.43 11.58
C ARG A 25 6.37 6.60 11.00
N PRO A 26 7.64 6.99 11.21
CA PRO A 26 8.79 6.38 10.55
C PRO A 26 8.90 4.89 10.89
N LEU A 27 8.51 4.50 12.10
CA LEU A 27 8.59 3.10 12.54
C LEU A 27 7.61 2.16 11.83
N SER A 28 6.46 2.64 11.34
CA SER A 28 5.49 1.75 10.68
C SER A 28 5.51 1.89 9.16
N ILE A 29 5.55 3.12 8.65
CA ILE A 29 5.45 3.39 7.20
C ILE A 29 6.83 3.26 6.52
N GLY A 30 7.91 3.63 7.20
CA GLY A 30 9.26 3.55 6.65
C GLY A 30 9.73 2.12 6.40
N LEU A 31 9.44 1.21 7.34
CA LEU A 31 9.78 -0.22 7.19
C LEU A 31 9.04 -0.85 6.00
N LEU A 32 7.75 -0.53 5.83
CA LEU A 32 6.96 -1.02 4.70
C LEU A 32 7.53 -0.56 3.36
N ARG A 33 8.00 0.69 3.28
CA ARG A 33 8.68 1.19 2.08
C ARG A 33 9.95 0.39 1.78
N ILE A 34 10.78 0.14 2.79
CA ILE A 34 12.03 -0.62 2.62
C ILE A 34 11.70 -2.03 2.13
N GLU A 35 10.73 -2.70 2.73
CA GLU A 35 10.28 -4.03 2.34
C GLU A 35 9.77 -4.06 0.89
N LEU A 36 8.88 -3.12 0.54
CA LEU A 36 8.33 -2.98 -0.80
C LEU A 36 9.42 -2.79 -1.85
N GLN A 37 10.40 -1.92 -1.57
CA GLN A 37 11.53 -1.64 -2.46
C GLN A 37 12.50 -2.81 -2.57
N ALA A 38 12.79 -3.51 -1.47
CA ALA A 38 13.66 -4.67 -1.47
C ALA A 38 13.09 -5.78 -2.36
N LYS A 39 11.81 -6.10 -2.21
CA LYS A 39 11.10 -7.08 -3.06
C LYS A 39 11.05 -6.64 -4.53
N ALA A 40 10.86 -5.36 -4.81
CA ALA A 40 10.91 -4.83 -6.18
C ALA A 40 12.31 -5.00 -6.80
N GLN A 41 13.37 -4.74 -6.03
CA GLN A 41 14.75 -4.94 -6.49
C GLN A 41 15.08 -6.41 -6.75
N MET A 42 14.49 -7.33 -5.97
CA MET A 42 14.62 -8.77 -6.24
C MET A 42 13.95 -9.15 -7.56
N LEU A 43 12.72 -8.69 -7.80
CA LEU A 43 12.00 -8.93 -9.06
C LEU A 43 12.78 -8.45 -10.30
N VAL A 44 13.42 -7.28 -10.22
CA VAL A 44 14.25 -6.74 -11.33
C VAL A 44 15.43 -7.65 -11.66
N LYS A 45 16.02 -8.30 -10.66
CA LYS A 45 17.19 -9.18 -10.86
C LYS A 45 16.82 -10.56 -11.40
N MET A 46 15.55 -10.95 -11.31
CA MET A 46 15.09 -12.28 -11.67
C MET A 46 14.76 -12.38 -13.16
N ARG A 47 15.27 -13.43 -13.81
CA ARG A 47 14.94 -13.75 -15.20
C ARG A 47 13.52 -14.28 -15.31
N SER A 48 12.86 -13.95 -16.41
CA SER A 48 11.57 -14.54 -16.80
C SER A 48 11.78 -15.85 -17.58
N PRO A 49 10.82 -16.81 -17.53
CA PRO A 49 9.56 -16.75 -16.77
C PRO A 49 9.78 -16.93 -15.26
N LYS A 50 9.04 -16.16 -14.46
CA LYS A 50 9.06 -16.22 -12.99
C LYS A 50 7.65 -16.20 -12.40
N LEU A 51 7.51 -16.76 -11.20
CA LEU A 51 6.31 -16.67 -10.38
C LEU A 51 6.42 -15.45 -9.45
N VAL A 52 5.37 -14.63 -9.44
CA VAL A 52 5.26 -13.49 -8.51
C VAL A 52 3.99 -13.66 -7.69
N ILE A 53 4.16 -13.77 -6.37
CA ILE A 53 3.03 -13.83 -5.44
C ILE A 53 2.64 -12.39 -5.08
N LEU A 54 1.51 -11.93 -5.59
CA LEU A 54 1.05 -10.54 -5.43
C LEU A 54 -0.17 -10.54 -4.51
N ALA A 55 0.06 -10.17 -3.25
CA ALA A 55 -0.93 -10.31 -2.18
C ALA A 55 -0.74 -9.25 -1.08
N GLY A 56 -1.75 -9.11 -0.22
CA GLY A 56 -1.60 -8.44 1.06
C GLY A 56 -0.83 -9.31 2.06
N SER A 57 -1.23 -9.26 3.33
CA SER A 57 -0.53 -9.92 4.42
C SER A 57 -0.48 -11.45 4.32
N THR A 58 -1.46 -12.08 3.66
CA THR A 58 -1.47 -13.52 3.38
C THR A 58 -0.26 -13.98 2.58
N GLY A 59 0.30 -13.15 1.71
CA GLY A 59 1.51 -13.47 0.96
C GLY A 59 2.66 -13.90 1.87
N PRO A 60 3.24 -13.00 2.68
CA PRO A 60 4.36 -13.34 3.56
C PRO A 60 4.00 -14.35 4.66
N TYR A 61 2.74 -14.44 5.09
CA TYR A 61 2.36 -15.34 6.19
C TYR A 61 1.98 -16.76 5.76
N SER A 62 1.55 -16.99 4.52
CA SER A 62 1.06 -18.30 4.07
C SER A 62 1.83 -18.91 2.89
N HIS A 63 2.63 -18.13 2.16
CA HIS A 63 3.34 -18.62 0.98
C HIS A 63 4.86 -18.51 1.09
N SER A 64 5.54 -19.64 0.83
CA SER A 64 7.00 -19.70 0.77
C SER A 64 7.47 -19.91 -0.66
N CYS A 65 8.19 -18.94 -1.21
CA CYS A 65 8.81 -19.07 -2.53
C CYS A 65 9.92 -20.12 -2.58
N ALA A 66 10.55 -20.44 -1.44
CA ALA A 66 11.51 -21.55 -1.36
C ALA A 66 10.81 -22.89 -1.65
N VAL A 67 9.58 -23.08 -1.16
CA VAL A 67 8.80 -24.29 -1.38
C VAL A 67 8.17 -24.28 -2.77
N ILE A 68 7.40 -23.24 -3.10
CA ILE A 68 6.64 -23.17 -4.36
C ILE A 68 7.58 -23.11 -5.56
N GLY A 69 8.67 -22.34 -5.48
CA GLY A 69 9.67 -22.26 -6.55
C GLY A 69 10.36 -23.59 -6.81
N ALA A 70 10.67 -24.37 -5.76
CA ALA A 70 11.22 -25.71 -5.89
C ALA A 70 10.21 -26.69 -6.53
N MET A 71 8.95 -26.65 -6.10
CA MET A 71 7.87 -27.48 -6.66
C MET A 71 7.66 -27.22 -8.15
N LEU A 72 7.67 -25.96 -8.57
CA LEU A 72 7.41 -25.55 -9.95
C LEU A 72 8.66 -25.46 -10.82
N ARG A 73 9.86 -25.64 -10.23
CA ARG A 73 11.16 -25.42 -10.88
C ARG A 73 11.23 -24.05 -11.57
N MET A 74 10.70 -23.02 -10.91
CA MET A 74 10.57 -21.67 -11.44
C MET A 74 11.11 -20.65 -10.42
N PRO A 75 11.81 -19.59 -10.85
CA PRO A 75 12.14 -18.48 -9.97
C PRO A 75 10.86 -17.90 -9.34
N CYS A 76 10.86 -17.69 -8.03
CA CYS A 76 9.69 -17.20 -7.30
C CYS A 76 10.08 -16.03 -6.40
N GLU A 77 9.31 -14.95 -6.46
CA GLU A 77 9.40 -13.86 -5.49
C GLU A 77 8.04 -13.64 -4.81
N ASN A 78 8.07 -13.57 -3.48
CA ASN A 78 6.89 -13.25 -2.70
C ASN A 78 6.80 -11.73 -2.57
N ALA A 79 6.07 -11.12 -3.49
CA ALA A 79 5.82 -9.68 -3.52
C ALA A 79 4.68 -9.26 -2.55
N GLY A 80 4.24 -10.15 -1.66
CA GLY A 80 3.27 -9.82 -0.64
C GLY A 80 3.85 -8.96 0.49
N ILE A 81 3.00 -8.10 1.07
CA ILE A 81 3.36 -7.14 2.13
C ILE A 81 2.43 -7.32 3.34
N ALA A 82 3.00 -7.37 4.54
CA ALA A 82 2.32 -7.76 5.79
C ALA A 82 1.19 -6.82 6.27
N VAL A 83 0.93 -5.70 5.61
CA VAL A 83 0.09 -4.60 6.13
C VAL A 83 -0.78 -4.06 5.01
N GLY A 84 -2.01 -3.59 5.33
CA GLY A 84 -3.10 -3.20 4.42
C GLY A 84 -2.78 -2.16 3.32
N ILE A 85 -1.88 -2.54 2.42
CA ILE A 85 -1.58 -1.94 1.13
C ILE A 85 -2.63 -2.43 0.14
N GLY A 86 -3.18 -1.50 -0.65
CA GLY A 86 -4.17 -1.80 -1.66
C GLY A 86 -3.58 -2.63 -2.80
N LEU A 87 -4.42 -3.47 -3.42
CA LEU A 87 -4.02 -4.29 -4.55
C LEU A 87 -3.59 -3.42 -5.75
N ASP A 88 -4.25 -2.28 -5.93
CA ASP A 88 -3.90 -1.24 -6.91
C ASP A 88 -2.49 -0.67 -6.68
N THR A 89 -2.11 -0.41 -5.43
CA THR A 89 -0.75 0.01 -5.09
C THR A 89 0.28 -1.08 -5.40
N LEU A 90 -0.01 -2.34 -5.04
CA LEU A 90 0.87 -3.47 -5.36
C LEU A 90 1.06 -3.64 -6.87
N PHE A 91 -0.03 -3.55 -7.66
CA PHE A 91 0.05 -3.57 -9.11
C PHE A 91 0.78 -2.36 -9.68
N GLY A 92 0.58 -1.19 -9.11
CA GLY A 92 1.28 0.02 -9.51
C GLY A 92 2.80 -0.07 -9.35
N VAL A 93 3.26 -0.81 -8.34
CA VAL A 93 4.69 -0.99 -8.06
C VAL A 93 5.28 -2.18 -8.80
N TYR A 94 4.62 -3.34 -8.77
CA TYR A 94 5.18 -4.59 -9.30
C TYR A 94 4.76 -4.89 -10.73
N GLY A 95 3.60 -4.41 -11.17
CA GLY A 95 3.08 -4.62 -12.52
C GLY A 95 4.07 -4.25 -13.63
N PRO A 96 4.75 -3.09 -13.58
CA PRO A 96 5.77 -2.71 -14.56
C PRO A 96 7.01 -3.61 -14.60
N LEU A 97 7.20 -4.50 -13.62
CA LEU A 97 8.32 -5.44 -13.53
C LEU A 97 7.99 -6.83 -14.08
N LEU A 98 6.72 -7.05 -14.44
CA LEU A 98 6.22 -8.31 -15.00
C LEU A 98 6.43 -8.33 -16.51
N HIS A 99 6.78 -9.49 -17.04
CA HIS A 99 7.00 -9.72 -18.46
C HIS A 99 6.05 -10.80 -18.98
N ALA A 100 5.89 -10.87 -20.30
CA ALA A 100 5.15 -11.97 -20.93
C ALA A 100 5.76 -13.33 -20.53
N GLY A 101 4.92 -14.26 -20.09
CA GLY A 101 5.33 -15.56 -19.57
C GLY A 101 5.56 -15.63 -18.06
N ASP A 102 5.57 -14.49 -17.35
CA ASP A 102 5.54 -14.49 -15.90
C ASP A 102 4.17 -14.95 -15.38
N VAL A 103 4.17 -15.69 -14.27
CA VAL A 103 2.96 -16.18 -13.61
C VAL A 103 2.68 -15.28 -12.40
N VAL A 104 1.49 -14.69 -12.34
CA VAL A 104 1.06 -13.88 -11.19
C VAL A 104 0.10 -14.71 -10.35
N TYR A 105 0.52 -15.06 -9.15
CA TYR A 105 -0.32 -15.74 -8.17
C TYR A 105 -0.90 -14.74 -7.18
N MET A 106 -2.22 -14.59 -7.17
CA MET A 106 -2.95 -13.64 -6.34
C MET A 106 -3.87 -14.37 -5.36
N PRO A 107 -3.40 -14.74 -4.16
CA PRO A 107 -4.29 -15.15 -3.09
C PRO A 107 -5.10 -13.92 -2.65
N LEU A 108 -6.32 -13.81 -3.19
CA LEU A 108 -7.18 -12.63 -3.01
C LEU A 108 -7.77 -12.57 -1.60
N GLU A 109 -7.52 -11.47 -0.90
CA GLU A 109 -8.05 -11.23 0.45
C GLU A 109 -9.33 -10.37 0.47
N LEU A 110 -9.46 -9.38 -0.40
CA LEU A 110 -10.37 -8.26 -0.13
C LEU A 110 -11.86 -8.54 -0.28
N ARG A 111 -12.30 -9.49 -1.11
CA ARG A 111 -13.75 -9.80 -1.20
C ARG A 111 -14.27 -10.55 0.03
N GLN A 112 -13.39 -11.03 0.91
CA GLN A 112 -13.74 -11.76 2.12
C GLN A 112 -13.83 -10.87 3.36
N TYR A 113 -13.34 -9.63 3.30
CA TYR A 113 -13.44 -8.68 4.41
C TYR A 113 -14.61 -7.71 4.21
N PRO A 114 -15.46 -7.47 5.22
CA PRO A 114 -16.49 -6.42 5.19
C PRO A 114 -15.84 -5.03 5.40
N ILE A 115 -14.90 -4.66 4.54
CA ILE A 115 -14.21 -3.37 4.57
C ILE A 115 -14.75 -2.52 3.42
N THR A 116 -15.17 -1.30 3.72
CA THR A 116 -15.63 -0.36 2.69
C THR A 116 -14.44 0.25 1.95
N ARG A 117 -14.65 0.70 0.69
CA ARG A 117 -13.60 1.41 -0.07
C ARG A 117 -13.03 2.60 0.72
N ALA A 118 -13.89 3.37 1.39
CA ALA A 118 -13.47 4.49 2.22
C ALA A 118 -12.50 4.08 3.35
N GLN A 119 -12.66 2.90 3.94
CA GLN A 119 -11.75 2.40 4.98
C GLN A 119 -10.40 1.96 4.41
N LEU A 120 -10.38 1.39 3.21
CA LEU A 120 -9.13 1.11 2.48
C LEU A 120 -8.42 2.42 2.11
N ASP A 121 -9.19 3.39 1.64
CA ASP A 121 -8.72 4.71 1.21
C ASP A 121 -8.25 5.59 2.37
N ALA A 122 -8.72 5.37 3.59
CA ALA A 122 -8.22 6.05 4.79
C ALA A 122 -7.07 5.31 5.49
N GLY A 123 -6.66 4.16 4.94
CA GLY A 123 -5.74 3.22 5.57
C GLY A 123 -4.25 3.56 5.40
N ILE A 124 -3.41 2.59 5.78
CA ILE A 124 -1.95 2.69 5.72
C ILE A 124 -1.47 2.92 4.27
N ASP A 125 -2.18 2.36 3.29
CA ASP A 125 -1.89 2.53 1.88
C ASP A 125 -1.88 4.00 1.43
N SER A 126 -2.89 4.79 1.84
CA SER A 126 -2.95 6.20 1.48
C SER A 126 -1.83 7.02 2.12
N GLY A 127 -1.43 6.66 3.34
CA GLY A 127 -0.23 7.21 3.97
C GLY A 127 1.04 6.93 3.15
N MET A 128 1.17 5.72 2.59
CA MET A 128 2.26 5.35 1.70
C MET A 128 2.22 6.10 0.37
N LEU A 129 1.04 6.20 -0.26
CA LEU A 129 0.83 6.90 -1.53
C LEU A 129 1.19 8.39 -1.44
N ILE A 130 0.70 9.08 -0.41
CA ILE A 130 0.92 10.53 -0.23
C ILE A 130 2.36 10.84 0.15
N ARG A 131 3.02 9.98 0.94
CA ARG A 131 4.35 10.31 1.50
C ARG A 131 5.51 9.76 0.66
N HIS A 132 5.35 8.57 0.07
CA HIS A 132 6.46 7.84 -0.54
C HIS A 132 6.22 7.48 -2.01
N LEU A 133 4.97 7.38 -2.45
CA LEU A 133 4.62 6.97 -3.81
C LEU A 133 3.79 8.04 -4.56
N ARG A 134 4.11 9.33 -4.37
CA ARG A 134 3.36 10.45 -4.98
C ARG A 134 3.26 10.37 -6.50
N GLY A 135 4.34 9.94 -7.15
CA GLY A 135 4.36 9.76 -8.61
C GLY A 135 3.50 8.60 -9.10
N LEU A 136 3.21 7.62 -8.24
CA LEU A 136 2.23 6.57 -8.53
C LEU A 136 0.81 7.12 -8.30
N LEU A 137 0.58 7.81 -7.19
CA LEU A 137 -0.71 8.42 -6.87
C LEU A 137 -1.21 9.36 -7.98
N SER A 138 -0.33 10.19 -8.56
CA SER A 138 -0.70 11.10 -9.64
C SER A 138 -1.15 10.41 -10.94
N ARG A 139 -0.86 9.12 -11.09
CA ARG A 139 -1.25 8.29 -12.24
C ARG A 139 -2.49 7.43 -11.96
N MET A 140 -2.95 7.39 -10.72
CA MET A 140 -4.17 6.68 -10.32
C MET A 140 -5.43 7.48 -10.70
N PRO A 141 -6.61 6.86 -10.78
CA PRO A 141 -7.83 7.58 -11.08
C PRO A 141 -8.20 8.60 -9.99
N LEU A 142 -8.97 9.63 -10.38
CA LEU A 142 -9.21 10.82 -9.55
C LEU A 142 -9.91 10.51 -8.22
N ASP A 143 -10.77 9.50 -8.20
CA ASP A 143 -11.42 9.02 -6.97
C ASP A 143 -10.39 8.54 -5.95
N ARG A 144 -9.36 7.81 -6.38
CA ARG A 144 -8.26 7.35 -5.53
C ARG A 144 -7.38 8.50 -5.03
N GLN A 145 -7.12 9.50 -5.90
CA GLN A 145 -6.35 10.68 -5.50
C GLN A 145 -7.05 11.49 -4.41
N VAL A 146 -8.37 11.69 -4.55
CA VAL A 146 -9.18 12.40 -3.55
C VAL A 146 -9.34 11.55 -2.29
N GLY A 147 -9.60 10.25 -2.43
CA GLY A 147 -9.72 9.29 -1.32
C GLY A 147 -8.47 9.25 -0.44
N ALA A 148 -7.28 9.20 -1.06
CA ALA A 148 -6.03 9.24 -0.31
C ALA A 148 -5.88 10.55 0.48
N ASN A 149 -6.15 11.70 -0.15
CA ASN A 149 -6.02 13.02 0.49
C ASN A 149 -7.08 13.31 1.56
N SER A 150 -8.20 12.60 1.55
CA SER A 150 -9.29 12.74 2.53
C SER A 150 -9.17 11.79 3.73
N ALA A 151 -8.07 11.04 3.81
CA ALA A 151 -7.71 10.16 4.93
C ALA A 151 -7.51 10.95 6.24
N SER A 152 -8.62 11.33 6.88
CA SER A 152 -8.64 11.76 8.28
C SER A 152 -8.59 10.52 9.18
N PRO A 153 -7.85 10.55 10.31
CA PRO A 153 -7.63 9.37 11.15
C PRO A 153 -8.86 8.95 11.99
N VAL A 154 -10.07 9.37 11.62
CA VAL A 154 -11.27 9.11 12.42
C VAL A 154 -12.25 8.28 11.62
N GLN A 155 -12.26 6.97 11.86
CA GLN A 155 -13.51 6.22 11.81
C GLN A 155 -13.49 5.03 12.78
N ARG A 156 -14.22 5.23 13.89
CA ARG A 156 -14.62 4.21 14.86
C ARG A 156 -15.14 2.98 14.12
N SER A 157 -14.55 1.84 14.42
CA SER A 157 -15.14 0.52 14.24
C SER A 157 -16.56 0.53 14.80
N ARG A 158 -17.58 0.55 13.93
CA ARG A 158 -18.89 0.01 14.29
C ARG A 158 -18.74 -1.50 14.15
N ARG A 159 -18.63 -2.18 15.30
CA ARG A 159 -18.94 -3.61 15.40
C ARG A 159 -20.38 -3.79 14.93
N SER A 160 -20.56 -4.49 13.83
CA SER A 160 -21.78 -5.27 13.61
C SER A 160 -21.38 -6.73 13.77
N TYR A 161 -21.99 -7.36 14.76
CA TYR A 161 -21.99 -8.79 15.00
C TYR A 161 -22.69 -9.54 13.87
#